data_AF-A0A7J2R1E8-F1
#
_entry.id   AF-A0A7J2R1E8-F1
#
_cell.length_a   1.000
_cell.length_b   1.000
_cell.length_c   1.000
_cell.angle_alpha   90.00
_cell.angle_beta   90.00
_cell.angle_gamma   90.00
#
_symmetry.space_group_name_H-M   'P 1'
#
loop_
_entity.id
_entity.type
_entity.pdbx_description
1 polymer ?
#
loop_
_entity_poly.entity_id
_entity_poly.type
_entity_poly.pdbx_seq_one_letter_code
_entity_poly.pdbx_strand_id
1 'polypeptide(L)'
;MSGLKNLKQKREKAINLEEKKILISNYIGTLQEEDLSELPNCNGYGRIHHFNMKTSPNWPKNPLPNFPACRSLNIETSTILRAEIFQVSMCNLNCWYCFVPSDLLIGNLDYAMYLSASDMISKFMKIEDKPNTIILSGGQPDLVPEWLYWMMLELKRNQLNNEVYLWSDDNLTTDFFFTVLSIDQINFIKTYQNYGKVGCFKGFDQKSFNFNTRANNI
;
A
#
# COMPACT_ATOMS: atom_id res chain seq x y z
N MET A 1 7.39 -0.25 -23.80
CA MET A 1 7.38 -1.63 -23.26
C MET A 1 6.37 -1.67 -22.12
N SER A 2 5.29 -2.43 -22.24
CA SER A 2 5.16 -3.71 -21.53
C SER A 2 4.61 -3.64 -20.08
N GLY A 3 3.77 -2.68 -19.66
CA GLY A 3 3.29 -2.60 -18.25
C GLY A 3 2.74 -3.93 -17.68
N LEU A 4 1.89 -4.63 -18.45
CA LEU A 4 1.36 -5.96 -18.15
C LEU A 4 2.22 -7.13 -18.66
N LYS A 5 3.17 -6.86 -19.55
CA LYS A 5 4.12 -7.87 -20.05
C LYS A 5 5.23 -7.95 -19.00
N ASN A 6 5.30 -9.07 -18.29
CA ASN A 6 6.26 -9.40 -17.20
C ASN A 6 5.75 -9.20 -15.76
N LEU A 7 4.45 -9.34 -15.50
CA LEU A 7 3.91 -9.35 -14.12
C LEU A 7 4.63 -10.33 -13.19
N LYS A 8 4.97 -11.53 -13.70
CA LYS A 8 5.77 -12.52 -12.96
C LYS A 8 7.14 -11.99 -12.55
N GLN A 9 7.91 -11.41 -13.47
CA GLN A 9 9.22 -10.84 -13.16
C GLN A 9 9.14 -9.66 -12.18
N LYS A 10 8.12 -8.80 -12.33
CA LYS A 10 7.90 -7.69 -11.39
C LYS A 10 7.60 -8.21 -9.99
N ARG A 11 6.75 -9.24 -9.90
CA ARG A 11 6.47 -9.94 -8.65
C ARG A 11 7.72 -10.58 -8.06
N GLU A 12 8.47 -11.37 -8.82
CA GLU A 12 9.72 -12.00 -8.39
C GLU A 12 10.72 -10.99 -7.81
N LYS A 13 10.78 -9.78 -8.37
CA LYS A 13 11.58 -8.69 -7.81
C LYS A 13 10.97 -8.10 -6.53
N ALA A 14 9.65 -8.05 -6.40
CA ALA A 14 8.98 -7.40 -5.29
C ALA A 14 8.90 -8.26 -4.01
N ILE A 15 9.13 -9.57 -4.09
CA ILE A 15 8.94 -10.51 -2.96
C ILE A 15 10.06 -11.54 -2.85
N ASN A 16 10.51 -11.79 -1.63
CA ASN A 16 11.27 -12.98 -1.25
C ASN A 16 10.33 -13.89 -0.45
N LEU A 17 9.89 -14.99 -1.09
CA LEU A 17 8.94 -15.93 -0.48
C LEU A 17 9.56 -16.80 0.61
N GLU A 18 10.84 -17.17 0.45
CA GLU A 18 11.56 -18.01 1.40
C GLU A 18 11.71 -17.29 2.75
N GLU A 19 12.12 -16.02 2.71
CA GLU A 19 12.29 -15.19 3.91
C GLU A 19 11.01 -14.46 4.34
N LYS A 20 9.92 -14.57 3.56
CA LYS A 20 8.65 -13.84 3.74
C LYS A 20 8.84 -12.32 3.85
N LYS A 21 9.57 -11.75 2.89
CA LYS A 21 9.89 -10.31 2.82
C LYS A 21 9.38 -9.66 1.55
N ILE A 22 9.02 -8.39 1.66
CA ILE A 22 8.57 -7.55 0.57
C ILE A 22 9.61 -6.47 0.32
N LEU A 23 9.88 -6.14 -0.94
CA LEU A 23 10.76 -5.03 -1.28
C LEU A 23 10.03 -3.71 -1.00
N ILE A 24 10.36 -3.05 0.11
CA ILE A 24 9.73 -1.81 0.57
C ILE A 24 10.63 -0.62 0.23
N SER A 25 10.01 0.45 -0.26
CA SER A 25 10.69 1.71 -0.61
C SER A 25 11.22 2.41 0.64
N ASN A 26 12.42 2.98 0.54
CA ASN A 26 12.96 3.95 1.48
C ASN A 26 12.82 5.35 0.87
N TYR A 27 12.29 6.30 1.63
CA TYR A 27 12.04 7.65 1.16
C TYR A 27 13.27 8.57 1.27
N ILE A 28 14.26 8.24 2.12
CA ILE A 28 15.41 9.12 2.38
C ILE A 28 16.23 9.34 1.11
N GLY A 29 16.50 10.60 0.79
CA GLY A 29 17.26 11.03 -0.38
C GLY A 29 16.47 10.95 -1.69
N THR A 30 15.14 10.78 -1.64
CA THR A 30 14.29 10.64 -2.83
C THR A 30 13.50 11.92 -3.09
N LEU A 31 13.06 12.13 -4.34
CA LEU A 31 12.14 13.23 -4.66
C LEU A 31 10.83 13.15 -3.88
N GLN A 32 10.40 11.95 -3.48
CA GLN A 32 9.18 11.78 -2.68
C GLN A 32 9.32 12.38 -1.28
N GLU A 33 10.54 12.43 -0.72
CA GLU A 33 10.82 13.00 0.60
C GLU A 33 10.47 14.48 0.67
N GLU A 34 10.75 15.22 -0.41
CA GLU A 34 10.48 16.66 -0.54
C GLU A 34 8.98 16.98 -0.50
N ASP A 35 8.14 16.02 -0.91
CA ASP A 35 6.68 16.14 -0.96
C ASP A 35 5.99 15.72 0.36
N LEU A 36 6.72 15.24 1.36
CA LEU A 36 6.13 14.76 2.61
C LEU A 36 5.82 15.91 3.58
N SER A 37 4.67 15.82 4.27
CA SER A 37 4.29 16.77 5.32
C SER A 37 5.10 16.61 6.62
N GLU A 38 5.70 15.44 6.81
CA GLU A 38 6.55 15.09 7.95
C GLU A 38 7.74 14.27 7.44
N LEU A 39 8.85 14.25 8.19
CA LEU A 39 10.01 13.46 7.83
C LEU A 39 9.67 11.96 7.74
N PRO A 40 10.32 11.19 6.85
CA PRO A 40 10.20 9.73 6.84
C PRO A 40 10.48 9.13 8.22
N ASN A 41 9.65 8.18 8.64
CA ASN A 41 9.82 7.45 9.90
C ASN A 41 10.29 6.01 9.63
N CYS A 42 10.30 5.13 10.63
CA CYS A 42 10.64 3.72 10.45
C CYS A 42 12.05 3.48 9.80
N ASN A 43 12.98 4.43 10.01
CA ASN A 43 14.29 4.52 9.34
C ASN A 43 14.19 4.74 7.81
N GLY A 44 13.22 5.53 7.38
CA GLY A 44 12.97 5.87 5.98
C GLY A 44 11.99 4.96 5.25
N TYR A 45 11.59 3.83 5.83
CA TYR A 45 10.69 2.86 5.17
C TYR A 45 9.20 3.11 5.40
N GLY A 46 8.88 4.12 6.21
CA GLY A 46 7.53 4.51 6.56
C GLY A 46 7.35 6.02 6.42
N ARG A 47 6.10 6.44 6.29
CA ARG A 47 5.70 7.85 6.30
C ARG A 47 4.31 7.99 6.90
N ILE A 48 4.08 9.09 7.61
CA ILE A 48 2.74 9.49 8.03
C ILE A 48 2.07 10.25 6.90
N HIS A 49 0.89 9.81 6.48
CA HIS A 49 0.02 10.57 5.57
C HIS A 49 -1.21 11.10 6.30
N HIS A 50 -1.61 12.32 5.95
CA HIS A 50 -2.77 13.02 6.48
C HIS A 50 -3.92 13.01 5.48
N PHE A 51 -4.85 12.07 5.66
CA PHE A 51 -6.05 11.97 4.83
C PHE A 51 -7.09 13.01 5.26
N ASN A 52 -7.12 14.11 4.50
CA ASN A 52 -8.07 15.20 4.68
C ASN A 52 -9.37 14.92 3.93
N MET A 53 -10.51 15.04 4.63
CA MET A 53 -11.82 14.86 4.01
C MET A 53 -12.09 15.88 2.88
N LYS A 54 -11.52 17.09 2.96
CA LYS A 54 -11.61 18.13 1.95
C LYS A 54 -10.20 18.59 1.57
N THR A 55 -9.90 18.58 0.28
CA THR A 55 -8.57 18.94 -0.25
C THR A 55 -8.60 20.28 -0.97
N SER A 56 -9.23 20.33 -2.14
CA SER A 56 -9.23 21.51 -3.02
C SER A 56 -10.64 22.08 -3.21
N PRO A 57 -10.79 23.38 -3.52
CA PRO A 57 -12.06 23.94 -3.96
C PRO A 57 -12.66 23.12 -5.10
N ASN A 58 -13.98 22.89 -5.06
CA ASN A 58 -14.73 22.11 -6.04
C ASN A 58 -14.39 20.61 -6.12
N TRP A 59 -13.49 20.09 -5.28
CA TRP A 59 -13.27 18.65 -5.18
C TRP A 59 -14.29 18.01 -4.21
N PRO A 60 -14.86 16.83 -4.54
CA PRO A 60 -15.78 16.15 -3.63
C PRO A 60 -15.08 15.78 -2.32
N LYS A 61 -15.85 15.74 -1.24
CA LYS A 61 -15.36 15.22 0.04
C LYS A 61 -14.98 13.75 -0.13
N ASN A 62 -13.81 13.36 0.35
CA ASN A 62 -13.37 11.97 0.34
C ASN A 62 -13.41 11.40 1.78
N PRO A 63 -14.32 10.48 2.10
CA PRO A 63 -14.40 9.89 3.44
C PRO A 63 -13.36 8.77 3.67
N LEU A 64 -12.57 8.40 2.65
CA LEU A 64 -11.66 7.25 2.72
C LEU A 64 -10.21 7.68 3.00
N PRO A 65 -9.47 6.93 3.84
CA PRO A 65 -9.92 5.77 4.64
C PRO A 65 -10.55 6.15 5.99
N ASN A 66 -10.74 7.44 6.28
CA ASN A 66 -11.17 7.98 7.58
C ASN A 66 -12.40 7.29 8.18
N PHE A 67 -13.52 7.26 7.46
CA PHE A 67 -14.78 6.77 8.01
C PHE A 67 -14.78 5.26 8.25
N PRO A 68 -14.32 4.42 7.30
CA PRO A 68 -14.13 3.00 7.56
C PRO A 68 -13.22 2.71 8.76
N ALA A 69 -12.08 3.40 8.86
CA ALA A 69 -11.14 3.22 9.95
C ALA A 69 -11.77 3.58 11.31
N CYS A 70 -12.38 4.77 11.41
CA CYS A 70 -12.99 5.24 12.66
C CYS A 70 -14.13 4.31 13.10
N ARG A 71 -14.97 3.88 12.15
CA ARG A 71 -16.08 2.96 12.43
C ARG A 71 -15.59 1.60 12.90
N SER A 72 -14.56 1.05 12.25
CA SER A 72 -14.03 -0.28 12.57
C SER A 72 -13.39 -0.31 13.95
N LEU A 73 -12.66 0.74 14.31
CA LEU A 73 -11.99 0.90 15.59
C LEU A 73 -12.90 1.44 16.71
N ASN A 74 -14.16 1.77 16.40
CA ASN A 74 -15.11 2.35 17.34
C ASN A 74 -14.57 3.63 18.02
N ILE A 75 -14.01 4.54 17.23
CA ILE A 75 -13.49 5.84 17.67
C ILE A 75 -14.29 6.98 17.03
N GLU A 76 -14.12 8.19 17.57
CA GLU A 76 -14.76 9.38 17.02
C GLU A 76 -14.36 9.60 15.56
N THR A 77 -15.33 10.01 14.74
CA THR A 77 -15.09 10.27 13.32
C THR A 77 -14.21 11.50 13.16
N SER A 78 -13.03 11.32 12.56
CA SER A 78 -12.13 12.43 12.27
C SER A 78 -12.23 12.90 10.81
N THR A 79 -12.15 14.22 10.62
CA THR A 79 -12.01 14.84 9.29
C THR A 79 -10.58 14.77 8.74
N ILE A 80 -9.60 14.43 9.60
CA ILE A 80 -8.21 14.19 9.26
C ILE A 80 -7.77 12.86 9.90
N LEU A 81 -7.46 11.86 9.09
CA LEU A 81 -6.90 10.59 9.58
C LEU A 81 -5.39 10.60 9.32
N ARG A 82 -4.61 10.32 10.36
CA ARG A 82 -3.18 9.98 10.23
C ARG A 82 -3.07 8.49 9.95
N ALA A 83 -2.24 8.11 8.99
CA ALA A 83 -1.95 6.71 8.73
C ALA A 83 -0.47 6.48 8.42
N GLU A 84 0.05 5.37 8.90
CA GLU A 84 1.39 4.89 8.57
C GLU A 84 1.34 4.21 7.20
N ILE A 85 2.17 4.65 6.27
CA ILE A 85 2.23 4.11 4.91
C ILE A 85 3.52 3.31 4.72
N PHE A 86 3.38 2.02 4.41
CA PHE A 86 4.44 1.23 3.80
C PHE A 86 4.16 1.11 2.29
N GLN A 87 5.22 1.18 1.47
CA GLN A 87 5.11 1.23 0.01
C GLN A 87 5.99 0.17 -0.63
N VAL A 88 5.38 -0.81 -1.30
CA VAL A 88 6.11 -1.77 -2.14
C VAL A 88 6.85 -1.04 -3.28
N SER A 89 8.11 -1.36 -3.50
CA SER A 89 8.97 -0.66 -4.48
C SER A 89 8.67 -1.03 -5.95
N MET A 90 7.49 -1.59 -6.26
CA MET A 90 7.18 -2.13 -7.59
C MET A 90 5.76 -1.77 -8.05
N CYS A 91 5.62 -1.26 -9.26
CA CYS A 91 4.33 -1.07 -9.94
C CYS A 91 4.32 -1.73 -11.32
N ASN A 92 3.16 -2.21 -11.75
CA ASN A 92 2.94 -2.74 -13.09
C ASN A 92 2.38 -1.70 -14.08
N LEU A 93 2.07 -0.48 -13.65
CA LEU A 93 1.56 0.60 -14.49
C LEU A 93 2.51 1.81 -14.50
N ASN A 94 2.34 2.70 -15.47
CA ASN A 94 3.06 3.97 -15.57
C ASN A 94 2.06 5.12 -15.75
N CYS A 95 1.14 5.25 -14.79
CA CYS A 95 0.06 6.23 -14.88
C CYS A 95 0.61 7.65 -15.01
N TRP A 96 0.09 8.45 -15.94
CA TRP A 96 0.61 9.82 -16.16
C TRP A 96 0.37 10.75 -14.97
N TYR A 97 -0.61 10.43 -14.12
CA TYR A 97 -0.95 11.15 -12.89
C TYR A 97 -0.36 10.49 -11.63
N CYS A 98 0.54 9.51 -11.78
CA CYS A 98 1.20 8.93 -10.61
C CYS A 98 2.13 9.98 -9.98
N PHE A 99 1.92 10.25 -8.70
CA PHE A 99 2.75 11.19 -7.94
C PHE A 99 3.98 10.51 -7.30
N VAL A 100 4.09 9.17 -7.41
CA VAL A 100 5.24 8.46 -6.86
C VAL A 100 6.39 8.46 -7.89
N PRO A 101 7.61 8.88 -7.52
CA PRO A 101 8.76 8.87 -8.42
C PRO A 101 9.05 7.48 -8.98
N SER A 102 9.53 7.41 -10.23
CA SER A 102 9.78 6.16 -10.94
C SER A 102 10.74 5.23 -10.21
N ASP A 103 11.75 5.79 -9.55
CA ASP A 103 12.79 5.01 -8.86
C ASP A 103 12.22 4.22 -7.67
N LEU A 104 11.07 4.65 -7.14
CA LEU A 104 10.34 3.94 -6.07
C LEU A 104 9.31 2.93 -6.61
N LEU A 105 9.23 2.73 -7.93
CA LEU A 105 8.25 1.88 -8.60
C LEU A 105 8.87 0.75 -9.45
N ILE A 106 10.20 0.69 -9.52
CA ILE A 106 10.95 -0.26 -10.38
C ILE A 106 11.81 -1.27 -9.61
N GLY A 107 11.75 -1.25 -8.28
CA GLY A 107 12.54 -2.10 -7.39
C GLY A 107 14.00 -1.65 -7.32
N ASN A 108 14.23 -0.33 -7.23
CA ASN A 108 15.58 0.20 -7.11
C ASN A 108 16.14 -0.08 -5.72
N LEU A 109 17.18 -0.93 -5.63
CA LEU A 109 17.80 -1.31 -4.36
C LEU A 109 18.56 -0.17 -3.67
N ASP A 110 18.89 0.91 -4.39
CA ASP A 110 19.44 2.12 -3.77
C ASP A 110 18.42 2.79 -2.84
N TYR A 111 17.12 2.61 -3.12
CA TYR A 111 16.00 3.18 -2.37
C TYR A 111 15.00 2.12 -1.90
N ALA A 112 15.44 0.87 -1.70
CA ALA A 112 14.53 -0.19 -1.24
C ALA A 112 15.25 -1.30 -0.48
N MET A 113 14.50 -1.99 0.39
CA MET A 113 15.00 -3.15 1.12
C MET A 113 13.90 -4.19 1.33
N TYR A 114 14.27 -5.46 1.33
CA TYR A 114 13.39 -6.53 1.73
C TYR A 114 13.10 -6.47 3.23
N LEU A 115 11.85 -6.19 3.59
CA LEU A 115 11.37 -6.17 4.97
C LEU A 115 10.29 -7.22 5.16
N SER A 116 10.36 -7.95 6.27
CA SER A 116 9.26 -8.81 6.71
C SER A 116 8.16 -7.95 7.35
N ALA A 117 6.96 -8.52 7.47
CA ALA A 117 5.89 -7.90 8.25
C ALA A 117 6.32 -7.66 9.73
N SER A 118 7.16 -8.55 10.28
CA SER A 118 7.72 -8.39 11.63
C SER A 118 8.63 -7.17 11.72
N ASP A 119 9.46 -6.91 10.70
CA ASP A 119 10.32 -5.72 10.64
C ASP A 119 9.49 -4.44 10.59
N MET A 120 8.46 -4.42 9.73
CA MET A 120 7.54 -3.29 9.58
C MET A 120 6.80 -2.98 10.90
N ILE A 121 6.21 -4.00 11.55
CA ILE A 121 5.50 -3.81 12.82
C ILE A 121 6.45 -3.39 13.94
N SER A 122 7.66 -3.97 14.00
CA SER A 122 8.68 -3.57 15.00
C SER A 122 9.10 -2.12 14.87
N LYS A 123 9.12 -1.56 13.65
CA LYS A 123 9.40 -0.15 13.38
C LYS A 123 8.19 0.72 13.73
N PHE A 124 7.00 0.33 13.28
CA PHE A 124 5.74 1.03 13.57
C PHE A 124 5.50 1.19 15.07
N MET A 125 5.75 0.16 15.88
CA MET A 125 5.56 0.23 17.34
C MET A 125 6.51 1.21 18.05
N LYS A 126 7.61 1.61 17.40
CA LYS A 126 8.58 2.59 17.93
C LYS A 126 8.24 4.04 17.60
N ILE A 127 7.23 4.28 16.74
CA ILE A 127 6.78 5.62 16.43
C ILE A 127 6.11 6.22 17.67
N GLU A 128 6.59 7.38 18.11
CA GLU A 128 5.92 8.20 19.12
C GLU A 128 4.65 8.81 18.51
N ASP A 129 3.54 8.81 19.25
CA ASP A 129 2.22 9.21 18.74
C ASP A 129 1.85 8.52 17.39
N LYS A 130 2.06 7.19 17.34
CA LYS A 130 1.76 6.38 16.15
C LYS A 130 0.26 6.42 15.81
N PRO A 131 -0.09 6.48 14.51
CA PRO A 131 -1.49 6.38 14.09
C PRO A 131 -2.04 4.97 14.35
N ASN A 132 -3.36 4.87 14.43
CA ASN A 132 -4.08 3.60 14.54
C ASN A 132 -4.46 3.02 13.18
N THR A 133 -3.87 3.50 12.09
CA THR A 133 -4.11 3.01 10.73
C THR A 133 -2.79 2.73 10.02
N ILE A 134 -2.68 1.55 9.41
CA ILE A 134 -1.57 1.19 8.51
C ILE A 134 -2.13 0.99 7.11
N ILE A 135 -1.45 1.55 6.11
CA ILE A 135 -1.78 1.40 4.70
C ILE A 135 -0.65 0.69 3.98
N LEU A 136 -1.00 -0.43 3.36
CA LEU A 136 -0.17 -1.13 2.39
C LEU A 136 -0.43 -0.48 1.03
N SER A 137 0.42 0.47 0.66
CA SER A 137 0.24 1.30 -0.54
C SER A 137 1.16 0.86 -1.69
N GLY A 138 1.21 1.68 -2.74
CA GLY A 138 1.83 1.45 -4.04
C GLY A 138 3.26 0.90 -4.02
N GLY A 139 3.92 0.68 -5.15
CA GLY A 139 3.45 0.86 -6.51
C GLY A 139 2.22 0.02 -6.85
N GLN A 140 2.20 -1.26 -6.50
CA GLN A 140 1.00 -2.11 -6.55
C GLN A 140 1.07 -3.28 -5.54
N PRO A 141 0.38 -3.19 -4.39
CA PRO A 141 0.30 -4.27 -3.40
C PRO A 141 -0.17 -5.61 -3.96
N ASP A 142 -1.08 -5.62 -4.93
CA ASP A 142 -1.61 -6.88 -5.50
C ASP A 142 -0.57 -7.66 -6.32
N LEU A 143 0.62 -7.09 -6.60
CA LEU A 143 1.75 -7.88 -7.11
C LEU A 143 2.26 -8.90 -6.07
N VAL A 144 2.03 -8.61 -4.79
CA VAL A 144 2.54 -9.34 -3.63
C VAL A 144 1.44 -9.55 -2.59
N PRO A 145 0.32 -10.21 -2.94
CA PRO A 145 -0.85 -10.32 -2.08
C PRO A 145 -0.56 -11.05 -0.74
N GLU A 146 0.52 -11.81 -0.65
CA GLU A 146 0.99 -12.40 0.62
C GLU A 146 1.32 -11.37 1.67
N TRP A 147 1.76 -10.17 1.26
CA TRP A 147 2.08 -9.09 2.16
C TRP A 147 0.91 -8.77 3.09
N LEU A 148 -0.30 -8.72 2.52
CA LEU A 148 -1.52 -8.47 3.28
C LEU A 148 -1.73 -9.55 4.35
N TYR A 149 -1.65 -10.82 3.96
CA TYR A 149 -1.79 -11.95 4.88
C TYR A 149 -0.74 -11.91 6.01
N TRP A 150 0.53 -11.68 5.66
CA TRP A 150 1.62 -11.60 6.63
C TRP A 150 1.47 -10.43 7.59
N MET A 151 1.05 -9.26 7.11
CA MET A 151 0.78 -8.09 7.95
C MET A 151 -0.36 -8.37 8.94
N MET A 152 -1.45 -9.00 8.49
CA MET A 152 -2.56 -9.37 9.38
C MET A 152 -2.14 -10.37 10.46
N LEU A 153 -1.32 -11.37 10.12
CA LEU A 153 -0.77 -12.32 11.10
C LEU A 153 0.12 -11.61 12.12
N GLU A 154 0.95 -10.67 11.67
CA GLU A 154 1.85 -9.92 12.55
C GLU A 154 1.12 -8.96 13.48
N LEU A 155 0.10 -8.27 12.97
CA LEU A 155 -0.79 -7.46 13.81
C LEU A 155 -1.47 -8.33 14.88
N LYS A 156 -1.95 -9.52 14.51
CA LYS A 156 -2.56 -10.46 15.48
C LYS A 156 -1.54 -10.98 16.50
N ARG A 157 -0.33 -11.33 16.06
CA ARG A 157 0.76 -11.82 16.93
C ARG A 157 1.16 -10.78 17.98
N ASN A 158 1.16 -9.51 17.62
CA ASN A 158 1.47 -8.39 18.50
C ASN A 158 0.23 -7.81 19.21
N GLN A 159 -0.94 -8.48 19.14
CA GLN A 159 -2.21 -8.05 19.75
C GLN A 159 -2.75 -6.70 19.25
N LEU A 160 -2.27 -6.23 18.11
CA LEU A 160 -2.67 -4.97 17.48
C LEU A 160 -3.91 -5.09 16.59
N ASN A 161 -4.42 -6.31 16.34
CA ASN A 161 -5.52 -6.54 15.40
C ASN A 161 -6.85 -5.87 15.79
N ASN A 162 -6.99 -5.44 17.05
CA ASN A 162 -8.16 -4.69 17.54
C ASN A 162 -7.89 -3.19 17.69
N GLU A 163 -6.62 -2.76 17.58
CA GLU A 163 -6.17 -1.38 17.80
C GLU A 163 -5.76 -0.68 16.50
N VAL A 164 -5.40 -1.46 15.48
CA VAL A 164 -4.92 -0.97 14.19
C VAL A 164 -5.88 -1.37 13.09
N TYR A 165 -6.32 -0.39 12.32
CA TYR A 165 -7.02 -0.59 11.07
C TYR A 165 -6.02 -0.78 9.93
N LEU A 166 -6.10 -1.91 9.24
CA LEU A 166 -5.27 -2.21 8.08
C LEU A 166 -6.00 -1.79 6.80
N TRP A 167 -5.29 -1.18 5.88
CA TRP A 167 -5.81 -0.83 4.56
C TRP A 167 -4.86 -1.31 3.48
N SER A 168 -5.37 -1.72 2.32
CA SER A 168 -4.53 -1.97 1.14
C SER A 168 -5.07 -1.29 -0.11
N ASP A 169 -4.15 -0.72 -0.89
CA ASP A 169 -4.43 -0.19 -2.22
C ASP A 169 -4.33 -1.28 -3.28
N ASP A 170 -5.12 -1.15 -4.34
CA ASP A 170 -5.08 -2.05 -5.48
C ASP A 170 -5.40 -1.28 -6.76
N ASN A 171 -4.65 -1.51 -7.83
CA ASN A 171 -4.96 -0.95 -9.15
C ASN A 171 -5.83 -1.87 -10.04
N LEU A 172 -6.24 -3.04 -9.55
CA LEU A 172 -7.15 -4.00 -10.17
C LEU A 172 -6.68 -4.56 -11.52
N THR A 173 -5.36 -4.66 -11.73
CA THR A 173 -4.79 -5.14 -12.99
C THR A 173 -4.15 -6.52 -12.94
N THR A 174 -4.31 -7.23 -11.81
CA THR A 174 -3.83 -8.60 -11.59
C THR A 174 -4.92 -9.44 -10.95
N ASP A 175 -4.79 -10.76 -11.08
CA ASP A 175 -5.60 -11.78 -10.40
C ASP A 175 -4.82 -12.49 -9.29
N PHE A 176 -3.65 -11.99 -8.93
CA PHE A 176 -2.70 -12.66 -8.03
C PHE A 176 -3.28 -12.91 -6.64
N PHE A 177 -4.15 -12.04 -6.13
CA PHE A 177 -4.88 -12.34 -4.90
C PHE A 177 -5.55 -13.73 -4.91
N PHE A 178 -6.11 -14.14 -6.06
CA PHE A 178 -6.81 -15.41 -6.21
C PHE A 178 -5.90 -16.54 -6.71
N THR A 179 -4.89 -16.23 -7.54
CA THR A 179 -4.04 -17.26 -8.15
C THR A 179 -2.82 -17.61 -7.29
N VAL A 180 -2.44 -16.76 -6.33
CA VAL A 180 -1.24 -16.93 -5.50
C VAL A 180 -1.60 -17.33 -4.07
N LEU A 181 -2.63 -16.70 -3.47
CA LEU A 181 -3.03 -17.05 -2.11
C LEU A 181 -3.78 -18.37 -2.07
N SER A 182 -3.57 -19.14 -1.01
CA SER A 182 -4.38 -20.31 -0.72
C SER A 182 -5.79 -19.93 -0.27
N ILE A 183 -6.73 -20.88 -0.38
CA ILE A 183 -8.11 -20.66 0.07
C ILE A 183 -8.18 -20.30 1.57
N ASP A 184 -7.30 -20.88 2.39
CA ASP A 184 -7.23 -20.61 3.83
C ASP A 184 -6.72 -19.19 4.12
N GLN A 185 -5.74 -18.72 3.34
CA GLN A 185 -5.25 -17.34 3.44
C GLN A 185 -6.35 -16.35 3.06
N ILE A 186 -7.07 -16.61 1.97
CA ILE A 186 -8.20 -15.79 1.52
C ILE A 186 -9.32 -15.78 2.57
N ASN A 187 -9.67 -16.93 3.15
CA ASN A 187 -10.68 -17.05 4.20
C ASN A 187 -10.26 -16.30 5.47
N PHE A 188 -8.98 -16.34 5.83
CA PHE A 188 -8.43 -15.56 6.94
C PHE A 188 -8.57 -14.05 6.67
N ILE A 189 -8.16 -13.57 5.50
CA ILE A 189 -8.26 -12.15 5.12
C ILE A 189 -9.72 -11.69 5.14
N LYS A 190 -10.64 -12.48 4.60
CA LYS A 190 -12.07 -12.17 4.51
C LYS A 190 -12.72 -11.97 5.89
N THR A 191 -12.23 -12.68 6.90
CA THR A 191 -12.79 -12.64 8.27
C THR A 191 -12.04 -11.66 9.18
N TYR A 192 -11.02 -10.97 8.68
CA TYR A 192 -10.28 -9.97 9.44
C TYR A 192 -11.12 -8.71 9.64
N GLN A 193 -11.43 -8.38 10.90
CA GLN A 193 -12.39 -7.33 11.24
C GLN A 193 -11.92 -5.91 10.85
N ASN A 194 -10.70 -5.55 11.23
CA ASN A 194 -10.17 -4.19 11.07
C ASN A 194 -9.39 -4.05 9.77
N TYR A 195 -10.06 -4.33 8.65
CA TYR A 195 -9.45 -4.28 7.31
C TYR A 195 -10.34 -3.62 6.25
N GLY A 196 -9.72 -2.87 5.34
CA GLY A 196 -10.33 -2.33 4.12
C GLY A 196 -9.43 -2.47 2.89
N LYS A 197 -10.03 -2.59 1.71
CA LYS A 197 -9.33 -2.60 0.42
C LYS A 197 -9.94 -1.54 -0.49
N VAL A 198 -9.11 -0.77 -1.19
CA VAL A 198 -9.57 0.19 -2.20
C VAL A 198 -9.00 -0.14 -3.57
N GLY A 199 -9.90 -0.19 -4.55
CA GLY A 199 -9.55 -0.34 -5.96
C GLY A 199 -9.47 1.01 -6.66
N CYS A 200 -8.36 1.29 -7.33
CA CYS A 200 -8.21 2.43 -8.23
C CYS A 200 -8.67 2.04 -9.64
N PHE A 201 -9.84 2.51 -10.04
CA PHE A 201 -10.33 2.30 -11.41
C PHE A 201 -9.48 3.10 -12.40
N LYS A 202 -8.81 2.41 -13.34
CA LYS A 202 -7.82 3.02 -14.24
C LYS A 202 -8.38 3.49 -15.59
N GLY A 203 -9.62 3.14 -15.92
CA GLY A 203 -10.32 3.56 -17.13
C GLY A 203 -11.63 2.79 -17.27
N PHE A 204 -12.64 3.40 -17.89
CA PHE A 204 -13.96 2.78 -18.13
C PHE A 204 -14.04 2.03 -19.46
N ASP A 205 -13.07 2.24 -20.33
CA ASP A 205 -12.91 1.55 -21.60
C ASP A 205 -11.42 1.38 -21.93
N GLN A 206 -11.10 0.63 -23.00
CA GLN A 206 -9.71 0.39 -23.40
C GLN A 206 -8.96 1.70 -23.69
N LYS A 207 -9.63 2.69 -24.29
CA LYS A 207 -9.03 3.96 -24.69
C LYS A 207 -8.59 4.77 -23.48
N SER A 208 -9.49 4.97 -22.52
CA SER A 208 -9.23 5.67 -21.27
C SER A 208 -8.23 4.93 -20.40
N PHE A 209 -8.30 3.59 -20.33
CA PHE A 209 -7.30 2.78 -19.62
C PHE A 209 -5.90 2.99 -20.19
N ASN A 210 -5.74 2.87 -21.51
CA ASN A 210 -4.44 3.06 -22.18
C ASN A 210 -3.91 4.48 -21.98
N PHE A 211 -4.79 5.48 -22.16
CA PHE A 211 -4.45 6.88 -21.93
C PHE A 211 -3.94 7.11 -20.51
N ASN A 212 -4.68 6.61 -19.50
CA ASN A 212 -4.37 6.83 -18.09
C ASN A 212 -3.13 6.09 -17.62
N THR A 213 -2.92 4.86 -18.07
CA THR A 213 -1.88 3.96 -17.54
C THR A 213 -0.61 3.90 -18.37
N ARG A 214 -0.66 4.44 -19.60
CA ARG A 214 0.38 4.28 -20.63
C ARG A 214 0.70 2.81 -20.95
N ALA A 215 -0.21 1.90 -20.61
CA ALA A 215 -0.15 0.52 -21.06
C ALA A 215 -0.58 0.50 -22.54
N ASN A 216 0.36 0.76 -23.46
CA ASN A 216 0.06 0.68 -24.89
C ASN A 216 -0.47 -0.72 -25.24
N ASN A 217 -1.63 -0.76 -25.91
CA ASN A 217 -2.37 -1.90 -26.45
C ASN A 217 -1.85 -3.30 -26.05
N ILE A 218 -2.64 -3.98 -25.22
CA ILE A 218 -2.66 -5.44 -25.11
C ILE A 218 -2.76 -6.04 -26.52
#